data_AF-A0A958M2E8-F1
#
_entry.id   AF-A0A958M2E8-F1
#
_cell.length_a   1.000
_cell.length_b   1.000
_cell.length_c   1.000
_cell.angle_alpha   90.00
_cell.angle_beta   90.00
_cell.angle_gamma   90.00
#
_symmetry.space_group_name_H-M   'P 1'
#
loop_
_entity.id
_entity.type
_entity.pdbx_description
1 polymer ?
#
loop_
_entity_poly.entity_id
_entity_poly.type
_entity_poly.pdbx_seq_one_letter_code
_entity_poly.pdbx_strand_id
1 'polypeptide(L)'
;MYKLLFPIIAFLLLSYNPSSDKSQLYGKWKGEDQGEIGYINFDPDGYAHFEIRGQIFGGKEFEYDGKMGTVTYKVSENVKPIQVDLILTILDTGEENRLLCIAEFLDENTMKFAINFQNQRPTAFTEENSLVFTRQ
;
A
#
# COMPACT_ATOMS: atom_id res chain seq x y z
N MET A 1 19.24 -48.31 -36.98
CA MET A 1 19.24 -48.09 -35.51
C MET A 1 19.46 -46.60 -35.26
N TYR A 2 18.39 -45.84 -35.03
CA TYR A 2 18.51 -44.43 -34.72
C TYR A 2 18.87 -44.30 -33.23
N LYS A 3 20.08 -43.82 -32.93
CA LYS A 3 20.47 -43.41 -31.57
C LYS A 3 19.73 -42.10 -31.25
N LEU A 4 18.62 -42.18 -30.52
CA LEU A 4 18.05 -41.01 -29.86
C LEU A 4 18.92 -40.68 -28.64
N LEU A 5 19.76 -39.65 -28.77
CA LEU A 5 20.37 -38.97 -27.63
C LEU A 5 19.32 -37.99 -27.08
N PHE A 6 18.71 -38.34 -25.95
CA PHE A 6 17.90 -37.41 -25.16
C PHE A 6 18.84 -36.43 -24.44
N PRO A 7 18.74 -35.10 -24.65
CA PRO A 7 19.34 -34.16 -23.72
C PRO A 7 18.44 -34.03 -22.49
N ILE A 8 19.02 -34.27 -21.32
CA ILE A 8 18.41 -33.97 -20.02
C ILE A 8 18.36 -32.44 -19.91
N ILE A 9 17.22 -31.85 -20.26
CA ILE A 9 16.93 -30.44 -19.96
C ILE A 9 16.57 -30.39 -18.48
N ALA A 10 17.56 -30.05 -17.66
CA ALA A 10 17.35 -29.67 -16.28
C ALA A 10 16.59 -28.34 -16.28
N PHE A 11 15.27 -28.41 -16.15
CA PHE A 11 14.41 -27.25 -15.94
C PHE A 11 14.69 -26.76 -14.52
N LEU A 12 15.65 -25.83 -14.38
CA LEU A 12 15.80 -25.03 -13.18
C LEU A 12 14.49 -24.25 -12.99
N LEU A 13 13.62 -24.76 -12.13
CA LEU A 13 12.50 -24.01 -11.58
C LEU A 13 13.12 -22.89 -10.74
N LEU A 14 13.46 -21.78 -11.39
CA LEU A 14 13.72 -20.52 -10.72
C LEU A 14 12.41 -20.13 -10.04
N SER A 15 12.32 -20.37 -8.74
CA SER A 15 11.26 -19.84 -7.90
C SER A 15 11.37 -18.31 -7.95
N TYR A 16 10.63 -17.70 -8.87
CA TYR A 16 10.45 -16.26 -8.91
C TYR A 16 9.71 -15.88 -7.63
N ASN A 17 10.44 -15.38 -6.64
CA ASN A 17 9.85 -14.64 -5.54
C ASN A 17 9.66 -13.23 -6.08
N PRO A 18 8.44 -12.79 -6.45
CA PRO A 18 8.23 -11.37 -6.65
C PRO A 18 8.57 -10.70 -5.30
N SER A 19 9.71 -10.00 -5.27
CA SER A 19 9.89 -8.93 -4.31
C SER A 19 8.76 -7.96 -4.60
N SER A 20 7.88 -7.74 -3.64
CA SER A 20 6.88 -6.68 -3.72
C SER A 20 7.63 -5.37 -3.85
N ASP A 21 7.74 -4.86 -5.07
CA ASP A 21 8.36 -3.58 -5.37
C ASP A 21 7.42 -2.48 -4.88
N LYS A 22 7.93 -1.49 -4.14
CA LYS A 22 7.22 -0.27 -3.76
C LYS A 22 6.47 0.34 -4.95
N SER A 23 6.99 0.18 -6.17
CA SER A 23 6.32 0.63 -7.39
C SER A 23 4.93 0.04 -7.60
N GLN A 24 4.68 -1.17 -7.07
CA GLN A 24 3.36 -1.79 -7.11
C GLN A 24 2.33 -1.01 -6.29
N LEU A 25 2.72 -0.22 -5.28
CA LEU A 25 1.79 0.65 -4.55
C LEU A 25 1.31 1.84 -5.38
N TYR A 26 2.09 2.30 -6.36
CA TYR A 26 1.85 3.59 -7.01
C TYR A 26 0.49 3.65 -7.72
N GLY A 27 -0.14 4.82 -7.69
CA GLY A 27 -1.43 5.09 -8.32
C GLY A 27 -2.62 4.99 -7.36
N LYS A 28 -3.81 4.98 -7.95
CA LYS A 28 -5.09 5.10 -7.25
C LYS A 28 -5.71 3.73 -6.99
N TRP A 29 -6.15 3.54 -5.76
CA TRP A 29 -6.72 2.30 -5.25
C TRP A 29 -8.11 2.59 -4.69
N LYS A 30 -9.13 1.94 -5.23
CA LYS A 30 -10.53 2.03 -4.80
C LYS A 30 -10.81 0.98 -3.71
N GLY A 31 -11.30 1.42 -2.56
CA GLY A 31 -11.86 0.57 -1.52
C GLY A 31 -13.37 0.83 -1.37
N GLU A 32 -14.12 -0.19 -0.97
CA GLU A 32 -15.55 -0.08 -0.70
C GLU A 32 -15.89 -0.83 0.58
N ASP A 33 -16.40 -0.11 1.58
CA ASP A 33 -16.84 -0.68 2.85
C ASP A 33 -18.26 -0.21 3.17
N GLN A 34 -19.16 -1.15 3.43
CA GLN A 34 -20.58 -0.88 3.73
C GLN A 34 -21.28 0.09 2.74
N GLY A 35 -20.88 0.07 1.47
CA GLY A 35 -21.41 0.95 0.40
C GLY A 35 -20.78 2.34 0.33
N GLU A 36 -19.87 2.68 1.24
CA GLU A 36 -19.04 3.89 1.15
C GLU A 36 -17.79 3.57 0.32
N ILE A 37 -17.58 4.37 -0.73
CA ILE A 37 -16.41 4.27 -1.60
C ILE A 37 -15.38 5.30 -1.17
N GLY A 38 -14.15 4.84 -0.97
CA GLY A 38 -12.99 5.68 -0.75
C GLY A 38 -11.85 5.29 -1.67
N TYR A 39 -10.87 6.16 -1.79
CA TYR A 39 -9.64 5.88 -2.51
C TYR A 39 -8.42 6.19 -1.66
N ILE A 40 -7.35 5.44 -1.87
CA ILE A 40 -6.00 5.80 -1.45
C ILE A 40 -5.13 5.90 -2.70
N ASN A 41 -4.34 6.97 -2.80
CA ASN A 41 -3.41 7.17 -3.90
C ASN A 41 -1.99 7.28 -3.36
N PHE A 42 -1.06 6.58 -4.00
CA PHE A 42 0.37 6.66 -3.69
C PHE A 42 1.12 7.27 -4.87
N ASP A 43 1.68 8.46 -4.67
CA ASP A 43 2.46 9.14 -5.70
C ASP A 43 3.90 8.62 -5.71
N PRO A 44 4.54 8.46 -6.89
CA PRO A 44 5.93 8.01 -6.99
C PRO A 44 6.94 8.92 -6.27
N ASP A 45 6.61 10.19 -6.05
CA ASP A 45 7.43 11.17 -5.34
C ASP A 45 7.29 11.10 -3.81
N GLY A 46 6.52 10.15 -3.29
CA GLY A 46 6.48 9.82 -1.86
C GLY A 46 5.31 10.42 -1.09
N TYR A 47 4.35 11.05 -1.77
CA TYR A 47 3.12 11.57 -1.17
C TYR A 47 1.99 10.56 -1.26
N ALA A 48 1.07 10.61 -0.29
CA ALA A 48 -0.15 9.81 -0.34
C ALA A 48 -1.35 10.68 0.03
N HIS A 49 -2.51 10.39 -0.56
CA HIS A 49 -3.76 11.04 -0.18
C HIS A 49 -4.92 10.06 -0.21
N PHE A 50 -5.94 10.37 0.60
CA PHE A 50 -7.22 9.71 0.59
C PHE A 50 -8.24 10.57 -0.16
N GLU A 51 -9.16 9.92 -0.87
CA GLU A 51 -10.34 10.58 -1.43
C GLU A 51 -11.60 9.90 -0.87
N ILE A 52 -12.39 10.61 -0.09
CA ILE A 52 -13.62 10.10 0.53
C ILE A 52 -14.72 11.12 0.28
N ARG A 53 -15.84 10.69 -0.33
CA ARG A 53 -16.98 11.57 -0.67
C ARG A 53 -16.56 12.82 -1.47
N GLY A 54 -15.58 12.68 -2.36
CA GLY A 54 -15.04 13.76 -3.21
C GLY A 54 -14.13 14.75 -2.48
N GLN A 55 -13.82 14.54 -1.21
CA GLN A 55 -12.84 15.34 -0.46
C GLN A 55 -11.49 14.65 -0.44
N ILE A 56 -10.43 15.42 -0.66
CA ILE A 56 -9.05 14.94 -0.66
C ILE A 56 -8.42 15.26 0.70
N PHE A 57 -7.83 14.24 1.33
CA PHE A 57 -7.10 14.36 2.59
C PHE A 57 -5.67 13.88 2.40
N GLY A 58 -4.69 14.76 2.63
CA GLY A 58 -3.28 14.46 2.43
C GLY A 58 -2.73 14.99 1.10
N GLY A 59 -1.70 14.35 0.57
CA GLY A 59 -0.92 14.85 -0.55
C GLY A 59 0.15 15.84 -0.10
N LYS A 60 0.60 16.69 -1.01
CA LYS A 60 1.67 17.68 -0.77
C LYS A 60 1.27 18.76 0.21
N GLU A 61 0.00 19.14 0.18
CA GLU A 61 -0.55 20.19 0.99
C GLU A 61 -2.07 19.98 1.11
N PHE A 62 -2.58 20.02 2.34
CA PHE A 62 -4.01 20.00 2.63
C PHE A 62 -4.29 20.80 3.90
N GLU A 63 -5.50 21.36 4.00
CA GLU A 63 -5.96 22.06 5.20
C GLU A 63 -6.85 21.13 6.04
N TYR A 64 -6.59 21.04 7.34
CA TYR A 64 -7.45 20.36 8.29
C TYR A 64 -7.49 21.15 9.60
N ASP A 65 -8.70 21.56 10.01
CA ASP A 65 -8.93 22.36 11.22
C ASP A 65 -8.08 23.66 11.26
N GLY A 66 -7.98 24.35 10.11
CA GLY A 66 -7.21 25.58 9.95
C GLY A 66 -5.68 25.40 9.98
N LYS A 67 -5.19 24.16 9.97
CA LYS A 67 -3.76 23.84 9.90
C LYS A 67 -3.40 23.25 8.55
N MET A 68 -2.29 23.71 7.99
CA MET A 68 -1.74 23.12 6.77
C MET A 68 -0.90 21.89 7.11
N GLY A 69 -1.10 20.82 6.35
CA GLY A 69 -0.37 19.56 6.52
C GLY A 69 0.02 18.93 5.20
N THR A 70 0.88 17.92 5.28
CA THR A 70 1.26 17.04 4.18
C THR A 70 1.16 15.60 4.62
N VAL A 71 0.89 14.68 3.69
CA VAL A 71 0.93 13.24 3.94
C VAL A 71 1.93 12.58 3.00
N THR A 72 2.96 11.97 3.60
CA THR A 72 3.96 11.16 2.89
C THR A 72 3.86 9.70 3.31
N TYR A 73 4.60 8.83 2.62
CA TYR A 73 4.64 7.42 3.01
C TYR A 73 6.03 6.78 2.94
N LYS A 74 6.26 5.79 3.80
CA LYS A 74 7.45 4.91 3.78
C LYS A 74 7.02 3.47 3.68
N VAL A 75 7.83 2.66 2.98
CA VAL A 75 7.52 1.25 2.73
C VAL A 75 8.71 0.40 3.14
N SER A 76 8.45 -0.64 3.94
CA SER A 76 9.43 -1.67 4.26
C SER A 76 9.05 -2.96 3.53
N GLU A 77 9.78 -3.25 2.44
CA GLU A 77 9.52 -4.38 1.53
C GLU A 77 10.20 -5.69 1.97
N ASN A 78 11.11 -5.61 2.95
CA ASN A 78 11.87 -6.75 3.47
C ASN A 78 11.10 -7.58 4.52
N VAL A 79 9.82 -7.26 4.75
CA VAL A 79 8.93 -7.93 5.70
C VAL A 79 7.62 -8.29 4.98
N LYS A 80 7.01 -9.40 5.37
CA LYS A 80 5.73 -9.86 4.82
C LYS A 80 4.70 -10.00 5.95
N PRO A 81 3.50 -9.39 5.83
CA PRO A 81 3.07 -8.44 4.78
C PRO A 81 3.93 -7.16 4.75
N ILE A 82 3.95 -6.43 3.64
CA ILE A 82 4.76 -5.20 3.56
C ILE A 82 4.24 -4.19 4.57
N GLN A 83 5.15 -3.40 5.13
CA GLN A 83 4.78 -2.36 6.08
C GLN A 83 4.70 -1.03 5.34
N VAL A 84 3.62 -0.29 5.55
CA VAL A 84 3.42 1.05 5.00
C VAL A 84 3.18 2.00 6.17
N ASP A 85 3.98 3.06 6.26
CA ASP A 85 3.79 4.12 7.24
C ASP A 85 3.26 5.33 6.51
N LEU A 86 2.04 5.78 6.84
CA LEU A 86 1.54 7.06 6.38
C LEU A 86 1.90 8.12 7.43
N ILE A 87 2.60 9.15 6.99
CA ILE A 87 3.19 10.17 7.87
C ILE A 87 2.49 11.48 7.57
N LEU A 88 1.65 11.91 8.50
CA LEU A 88 1.06 13.24 8.52
C LEU A 88 2.04 14.21 9.18
N THR A 89 2.38 15.30 8.51
CA THR A 89 3.20 16.38 9.08
C THR A 89 2.40 17.68 9.04
N ILE A 90 2.29 18.37 10.18
CA ILE A 90 1.77 19.75 10.24
C ILE A 90 2.89 20.70 9.81
N LEU A 91 2.66 21.49 8.77
CA LEU A 91 3.72 22.30 8.13
C LEU A 91 4.22 23.42 9.06
N ASP A 92 3.34 24.03 9.84
CA ASP A 92 3.69 25.16 10.71
C ASP A 92 4.58 24.75 11.89
N THR A 93 4.35 23.55 12.45
CA THR A 93 5.02 23.08 13.67
C THR A 93 6.07 22.00 13.40
N GLY A 94 5.99 21.32 12.27
CA GLY A 94 6.76 20.10 11.97
C GLY A 94 6.31 18.88 12.77
N GLU A 95 5.18 18.95 13.48
CA GLU A 95 4.66 17.82 14.25
C GLU A 95 4.25 16.67 13.32
N GLU A 96 4.72 15.47 13.62
CA GLU A 96 4.40 14.26 12.87
C GLU A 96 3.43 13.35 13.64
N ASN A 97 2.43 12.83 12.93
CA ASN A 97 1.65 11.68 13.37
C ASN A 97 1.77 10.56 12.33
N ARG A 98 1.80 9.30 12.77
CA ARG A 98 2.03 8.15 11.90
C ARG A 98 0.93 7.12 12.02
N LEU A 99 0.36 6.76 10.89
CA LEU A 99 -0.54 5.62 10.77
C LEU A 99 0.28 4.41 10.28
N LEU A 100 0.39 3.39 11.14
CA LEU A 100 1.17 2.19 10.87
C LEU A 100 0.28 1.15 10.22
N CYS A 101 0.54 0.83 8.95
CA CYS A 101 -0.27 -0.06 8.14
C CYS A 101 0.51 -1.32 7.74
N ILE A 102 -0.22 -2.32 7.25
CA ILE A 102 0.35 -3.43 6.49
C ILE A 102 -0.42 -3.60 5.17
N ALA A 103 0.27 -4.05 4.14
CA ALA A 103 -0.34 -4.33 2.85
C ALA A 103 0.13 -5.67 2.28
N GLU A 104 -0.75 -6.32 1.52
CA GLU A 104 -0.47 -7.55 0.78
C GLU A 104 -1.08 -7.44 -0.60
N PHE A 105 -0.26 -7.59 -1.64
CA PHE A 105 -0.75 -7.67 -3.00
C PHE A 105 -1.23 -9.09 -3.30
N LEU A 106 -2.51 -9.23 -3.63
CA LEU A 106 -3.08 -10.49 -4.08
C LEU A 106 -2.79 -10.70 -5.57
N ASP A 107 -2.76 -9.61 -6.33
CA ASP A 107 -2.32 -9.54 -7.73
C ASP A 107 -1.89 -8.09 -8.10
N GLU A 108 -1.68 -7.78 -9.38
CA GLU A 108 -1.26 -6.46 -9.87
C GLU A 108 -2.28 -5.33 -9.60
N ASN A 109 -3.56 -5.69 -9.51
CA ASN A 109 -4.71 -4.79 -9.40
C ASN A 109 -5.49 -4.96 -8.10
N THR A 110 -5.09 -5.88 -7.23
CA THR A 110 -5.78 -6.19 -5.98
C THR A 110 -4.83 -6.15 -4.80
N MET A 111 -5.11 -5.30 -3.82
CA MET A 111 -4.32 -5.13 -2.61
C MET A 111 -5.20 -5.26 -1.38
N LYS A 112 -4.80 -6.10 -0.42
CA LYS A 112 -5.36 -6.08 0.93
C LYS A 112 -4.56 -5.08 1.77
N PHE A 113 -5.25 -4.18 2.47
CA PHE A 113 -4.62 -3.12 3.26
C PHE A 113 -5.25 -3.09 4.64
N ALA A 114 -4.43 -3.11 5.69
CA ALA A 114 -4.91 -3.02 7.06
C ALA A 114 -4.38 -1.78 7.78
N ILE A 115 -5.28 -1.17 8.55
CA ILE A 115 -5.07 0.04 9.33
C ILE A 115 -5.47 -0.24 10.78
N ASN A 116 -4.78 0.39 11.74
CA ASN A 116 -5.21 0.46 13.12
C ASN A 116 -4.98 1.88 13.67
N PHE A 117 -6.02 2.49 14.22
CA PHE A 117 -5.99 3.84 14.78
C PHE A 117 -5.46 3.91 16.23
N GLN A 118 -5.06 2.78 16.82
CA GLN A 118 -4.51 2.70 18.18
C GLN A 118 -2.98 2.89 18.24
N ASN A 119 -2.37 3.50 17.22
CA ASN A 119 -0.91 3.66 17.08
C ASN A 119 -0.11 2.34 17.18
N GLN A 120 -0.75 1.21 16.85
CA GLN A 120 -0.11 -0.10 16.81
C GLN A 120 -0.22 -0.65 15.41
N ARG A 121 0.90 -1.13 14.86
CA ARG A 121 0.89 -1.77 13.54
C ARG A 121 0.03 -3.05 13.61
N PRO A 122 -0.94 -3.25 12.68
CA PRO A 122 -1.62 -4.53 12.55
C PRO A 122 -0.61 -5.65 12.31
N THR A 123 -0.81 -6.80 12.95
CA THR A 123 0.00 -8.01 12.77
C THR A 123 -0.65 -9.03 11.84
N ALA A 124 -1.94 -8.84 11.56
CA ALA A 124 -2.75 -9.68 10.68
C ALA A 124 -3.89 -8.86 10.08
N PHE A 125 -4.44 -9.37 8.97
CA PHE A 125 -5.63 -8.82 8.35
C PHE A 125 -6.89 -9.46 8.95
N THR A 126 -7.77 -8.66 9.55
CA THR A 126 -9.07 -9.07 10.09
C THR A 126 -10.19 -8.35 9.34
N GLU A 127 -11.43 -8.82 9.49
CA GLU A 127 -12.60 -8.14 8.92
C GLU A 127 -12.76 -6.71 9.46
N GLU A 128 -12.30 -6.45 10.69
CA GLU A 128 -12.45 -5.14 11.35
C GLU A 128 -11.36 -4.14 10.97
N ASN A 129 -10.17 -4.62 10.57
CA ASN A 129 -9.00 -3.76 10.38
C ASN A 129 -8.54 -3.64 8.94
N SER A 130 -9.12 -4.43 8.01
CA SER A 130 -8.63 -4.56 6.65
C SER A 130 -9.69 -4.38 5.61
N LEU A 131 -9.28 -3.81 4.48
CA LEU A 131 -10.10 -3.63 3.29
C LEU A 131 -9.36 -4.17 2.07
N VAL A 132 -10.10 -4.70 1.11
CA VAL A 132 -9.57 -5.05 -0.21
C VAL A 132 -9.76 -3.86 -1.14
N PHE A 133 -8.65 -3.40 -1.69
CA PHE A 133 -8.59 -2.33 -2.67
C PHE A 133 -8.38 -2.89 -4.07
N THR A 134 -9.05 -2.29 -5.05
CA THR A 134 -8.84 -2.55 -6.48
C THR A 134 -8.21 -1.34 -7.15
N ARG A 135 -7.22 -1.54 -8.02
CA ARG A 135 -6.60 -0.47 -8.78
C ARG A 135 -7.61 0.21 -9.71
N GLN A 136 -7.52 1.53 -9.85
CA GLN A 136 -8.31 2.34 -10.76
C GLN A 136 -7.47 2.86 -11.94
#